data_AF-A0A4Q3C591-F1
#
_entry.id   AF-A0A4Q3C591-F1
#
_cell.length_a   1.000
_cell.length_b   1.000
_cell.length_c   1.000
_cell.angle_alpha   90.00
_cell.angle_beta   90.00
_cell.angle_gamma   90.00
#
_symmetry.space_group_name_H-M   'P 1'
#
loop_
_entity.id
_entity.type
_entity.pdbx_description
1 polymer ?
#
loop_
_entity_poly.entity_id
_entity_poly.type
_entity_poly.pdbx_seq_one_letter_code
_entity_poly.pdbx_strand_id
1 'polypeptide(L)'
;MLFCSTANAQSSDPVIDNIVKEANQNSQLEKLAHELMDGIGPRLVGTPQMQQAHNWAVNKYKTWGITARNEKWGEWRGWERGISHIDMVSPRVRTLEATQLAWSPGMKKTVTAGLIILPDIADSIAFKKWLHSVKGKFVMISMMQPTGRPDYNWQEFGTKESFEKMKTARAAQTEAWKNRIANTGLTAKTLPLALEKAGAAGVVINNWSAGFGVDKIFGASTKKVPTIDIALEDYGMLYR
;
A
#
# COMPACT_ATOMS: atom_id res chain seq x y z
N MET A 1 13.82 -65.41 12.07
CA MET A 1 13.17 -64.15 12.51
C MET A 1 12.23 -63.71 11.41
N LEU A 2 10.91 -63.73 11.65
CA LEU A 2 9.93 -63.16 10.72
C LEU A 2 10.08 -61.63 10.71
N PHE A 3 10.38 -61.06 9.55
CA PHE A 3 10.18 -59.63 9.33
C PHE A 3 8.71 -59.41 8.96
N CYS A 4 7.94 -58.86 9.89
CA CYS A 4 6.58 -58.40 9.63
C CYS A 4 6.68 -57.04 8.94
N SER A 5 6.62 -57.03 7.61
CA SER A 5 6.46 -55.79 6.85
C SER A 5 5.03 -55.30 7.02
N THR A 6 4.83 -54.28 7.86
CA THR A 6 3.57 -53.54 7.89
C THR A 6 3.47 -52.73 6.59
N ALA A 7 2.86 -53.34 5.57
CA ALA A 7 2.38 -52.59 4.41
C ALA A 7 1.19 -51.73 4.88
N ASN A 8 1.46 -50.46 5.17
CA ASN A 8 0.39 -49.47 5.25
C ASN A 8 -0.12 -49.24 3.83
N ALA A 9 -1.10 -50.04 3.41
CA ALA A 9 -1.93 -49.73 2.26
C ALA A 9 -2.81 -48.53 2.64
N GLN A 10 -2.27 -47.33 2.48
CA GLN A 10 -3.09 -46.12 2.51
C GLN A 10 -3.92 -46.16 1.22
N SER A 11 -5.14 -46.71 1.29
CA SER A 11 -6.07 -46.69 0.17
C SER A 11 -6.29 -45.23 -0.21
N SER A 12 -5.77 -44.80 -1.36
CA SER A 12 -6.09 -43.48 -1.88
C SER A 12 -7.58 -43.48 -2.22
N ASP A 13 -8.32 -42.52 -1.65
CA ASP A 13 -9.72 -42.35 -1.96
C ASP A 13 -9.81 -41.92 -3.44
N PRO A 14 -10.48 -42.69 -4.31
CA PRO A 14 -10.59 -42.36 -5.73
C PRO A 14 -11.16 -40.97 -6.00
N VAL A 15 -11.99 -40.43 -5.09
CA VAL A 15 -12.50 -39.06 -5.18
C VAL A 15 -11.37 -38.05 -4.97
N ILE A 16 -10.51 -38.27 -3.97
CA ILE A 16 -9.35 -37.41 -3.71
C ILE A 16 -8.39 -37.44 -4.90
N ASP A 17 -8.10 -38.64 -5.44
CA ASP A 17 -7.22 -38.80 -6.60
C ASP A 17 -7.77 -38.06 -7.82
N ASN A 18 -9.08 -38.11 -8.05
CA ASN A 18 -9.72 -37.37 -9.14
C ASN A 18 -9.66 -35.85 -8.95
N ILE A 19 -9.83 -35.34 -7.73
CA ILE A 19 -9.68 -33.90 -7.44
C ILE A 19 -8.23 -33.45 -7.72
N VAL A 20 -7.24 -34.22 -7.28
CA VAL A 20 -5.82 -33.93 -7.53
C VAL A 20 -5.50 -33.99 -9.03
N LYS A 21 -6.06 -34.96 -9.75
CA LYS A 21 -5.90 -35.08 -11.20
C LYS A 21 -6.50 -33.88 -11.93
N GLU A 22 -7.71 -33.46 -11.56
CA GLU A 22 -8.37 -32.29 -12.14
C GLU A 22 -7.52 -31.02 -11.96
N ALA A 23 -7.00 -30.79 -10.75
CA ALA A 23 -6.17 -29.63 -10.45
C ALA A 23 -4.85 -29.59 -11.24
N ASN A 24 -4.25 -30.75 -11.52
CA ASN A 24 -2.94 -30.84 -12.18
C ASN A 24 -3.00 -31.03 -13.71
N GLN A 25 -4.06 -31.65 -14.23
CA GLN A 25 -4.16 -32.02 -15.65
C GLN A 25 -5.21 -31.20 -16.42
N ASN A 26 -6.22 -30.67 -15.73
CA ASN A 26 -7.32 -29.90 -16.33
C ASN A 26 -7.44 -28.49 -15.74
N SER A 27 -6.33 -27.95 -15.21
CA SER A 27 -6.32 -26.66 -14.53
C SER A 27 -6.82 -25.52 -15.43
N GLN A 28 -7.80 -24.76 -14.94
CA GLN A 28 -8.26 -23.51 -15.57
C GLN A 28 -7.66 -22.26 -14.91
N LEU A 29 -6.70 -22.42 -13.99
CA LEU A 29 -6.21 -21.34 -13.15
C LEU A 29 -5.73 -20.14 -13.97
N GLU A 30 -4.85 -20.36 -14.95
CA GLU A 30 -4.26 -19.30 -15.77
C GLU A 30 -5.34 -18.49 -16.50
N LYS A 31 -6.28 -19.19 -17.15
CA LYS A 31 -7.38 -18.55 -17.88
C LYS A 31 -8.28 -17.73 -16.96
N LEU A 32 -8.70 -18.31 -15.84
CA LEU A 32 -9.56 -17.62 -14.87
C LEU A 32 -8.83 -16.43 -14.23
N ALA A 33 -7.53 -16.57 -13.97
CA ALA A 33 -6.69 -15.50 -13.45
C ALA A 33 -6.60 -14.35 -14.46
N HIS A 34 -6.30 -14.63 -15.74
CA HIS A 34 -6.24 -13.61 -16.78
C HIS A 34 -7.55 -12.82 -16.91
N GLU A 35 -8.70 -13.52 -16.93
CA GLU A 35 -10.01 -12.88 -17.01
C GLU A 35 -10.25 -11.91 -15.83
N LEU A 36 -9.87 -12.29 -14.60
CA LEU A 36 -10.07 -11.48 -13.40
C LEU A 36 -9.00 -10.40 -13.18
N MET A 37 -7.74 -10.71 -13.46
CA MET A 37 -6.59 -9.86 -13.14
C MET A 37 -6.31 -8.85 -14.24
N ASP A 38 -6.35 -9.27 -15.50
CA ASP A 38 -6.02 -8.40 -16.63
C ASP A 38 -7.29 -7.86 -17.30
N GLY A 39 -8.32 -8.72 -17.41
CA GLY A 39 -9.59 -8.33 -18.02
C GLY A 39 -10.38 -7.33 -17.17
N ILE A 40 -10.59 -7.65 -15.88
CA ILE A 40 -11.33 -6.78 -14.95
C ILE A 40 -10.41 -5.84 -14.18
N GLY A 41 -9.28 -6.35 -13.68
CA GLY A 41 -8.32 -5.55 -12.92
C GLY A 41 -8.69 -5.30 -11.46
N PRO A 42 -8.11 -4.24 -10.85
CA PRO A 42 -8.38 -3.85 -9.47
C PRO A 42 -9.86 -3.56 -9.23
N ARG A 43 -10.42 -4.21 -8.22
CA ARG A 43 -11.86 -4.27 -7.97
C ARG A 43 -12.20 -3.91 -6.53
N LEU A 44 -11.83 -2.67 -6.16
CA LEU A 44 -12.06 -2.11 -4.83
C LEU A 44 -13.56 -2.13 -4.48
N VAL A 45 -13.87 -2.28 -3.20
CA VAL A 45 -15.27 -2.32 -2.73
C VAL A 45 -16.04 -1.07 -3.17
N GLY A 46 -17.17 -1.30 -3.83
CA GLY A 46 -18.07 -0.25 -4.31
C GLY A 46 -17.71 0.35 -5.67
N THR A 47 -16.70 -0.17 -6.39
CA THR A 47 -16.40 0.28 -7.76
C THR A 47 -17.18 -0.50 -8.82
N PRO A 48 -17.32 0.02 -10.05
CA PRO A 48 -17.90 -0.71 -11.17
C PRO A 48 -17.20 -2.05 -11.45
N GLN A 49 -15.89 -2.13 -11.28
CA GLN A 49 -15.09 -3.34 -11.50
C GLN A 49 -15.42 -4.45 -10.49
N MET A 50 -15.78 -4.09 -9.25
CA MET A 50 -16.32 -5.07 -8.30
C MET A 50 -17.63 -5.69 -8.81
N GLN A 51 -18.55 -4.87 -9.33
CA GLN A 51 -19.80 -5.37 -9.91
C GLN A 51 -19.55 -6.21 -11.18
N GLN A 52 -18.58 -5.82 -12.01
CA GLN A 52 -18.16 -6.61 -13.16
C GLN A 52 -17.62 -7.98 -12.73
N ALA A 53 -16.81 -8.05 -11.68
CA ALA A 53 -16.30 -9.32 -11.13
C ALA A 53 -17.41 -10.21 -10.56
N HIS A 54 -18.39 -9.62 -9.87
CA HIS A 54 -19.58 -10.35 -9.40
C HIS A 54 -20.38 -10.96 -10.56
N ASN A 55 -20.63 -10.16 -11.60
CA ASN A 55 -21.35 -10.62 -12.78
C ASN A 55 -20.56 -11.67 -13.57
N TRP A 56 -19.24 -11.49 -13.68
CA TRP A 56 -18.33 -12.47 -14.27
C TRP A 56 -18.42 -13.81 -13.55
N ALA A 57 -18.42 -13.83 -12.21
CA ALA A 57 -18.49 -15.06 -11.44
C ALA A 57 -19.80 -15.81 -11.71
N VAL A 58 -20.95 -15.12 -11.60
CA VAL A 58 -22.27 -15.71 -11.89
C VAL A 58 -22.31 -16.30 -13.31
N ASN A 59 -21.79 -15.57 -14.30
CA ASN A 59 -21.74 -16.04 -15.68
C ASN A 59 -20.80 -17.24 -15.85
N LYS A 60 -19.65 -17.27 -15.17
CA LYS A 60 -18.70 -18.40 -15.22
C LYS A 60 -19.32 -19.67 -14.65
N TYR A 61 -19.93 -19.59 -13.47
CA TYR A 61 -20.64 -20.71 -12.87
C TYR A 61 -21.74 -21.25 -13.79
N LYS A 62 -22.47 -20.37 -14.48
CA LYS A 62 -23.48 -20.78 -15.47
C LYS A 62 -22.88 -21.63 -16.60
N THR A 63 -21.67 -21.30 -17.09
CA THR A 63 -20.99 -22.12 -18.13
C THR A 63 -20.62 -23.52 -17.66
N TRP A 64 -20.50 -23.72 -16.34
CA TRP A 64 -20.26 -25.01 -15.72
C TRP A 64 -21.55 -25.72 -15.30
N GLY A 65 -22.72 -25.17 -15.65
CA GLY A 65 -24.03 -25.72 -15.26
C GLY A 65 -24.38 -25.50 -13.78
N ILE A 66 -23.67 -24.60 -13.09
CA ILE A 66 -23.90 -24.31 -11.67
C ILE A 66 -24.80 -23.07 -11.53
N THR A 67 -25.85 -23.18 -10.72
CA THR A 67 -26.74 -22.07 -10.42
C THR A 67 -26.09 -21.14 -9.40
N ALA A 68 -25.91 -19.86 -9.76
CA ALA A 68 -25.34 -18.83 -8.90
C ALA A 68 -26.14 -17.53 -9.01
N ARG A 69 -26.07 -16.69 -7.97
CA ARG A 69 -26.68 -15.34 -7.95
C ARG A 69 -25.88 -14.41 -7.06
N ASN A 70 -25.94 -13.11 -7.33
CA ASN A 70 -25.37 -12.10 -6.45
C ASN A 70 -26.31 -11.81 -5.28
N GLU A 71 -25.75 -11.65 -4.07
CA GLU A 71 -26.47 -11.14 -2.91
C GLU A 71 -25.95 -9.75 -2.55
N LYS A 72 -26.87 -8.79 -2.39
CA LYS A 72 -26.49 -7.47 -1.90
C LYS A 72 -26.22 -7.57 -0.40
N TRP A 73 -24.97 -7.32 -0.02
CA TRP A 73 -24.59 -7.13 1.37
C TRP A 73 -24.23 -5.66 1.53
N GLY A 74 -25.00 -4.87 2.29
CA GLY A 74 -24.65 -3.48 2.65
C GLY A 74 -24.61 -2.46 1.51
N GLU A 75 -24.21 -1.23 1.87
CA GLU A 75 -23.93 -0.11 0.97
C GLU A 75 -22.67 0.61 1.44
N TRP A 76 -21.74 0.88 0.52
CA TRP A 76 -20.53 1.64 0.80
C TRP A 76 -20.38 2.79 -0.17
N ARG A 77 -19.66 3.81 0.30
CA ARG A 77 -19.19 4.87 -0.58
C ARG A 77 -18.19 4.30 -1.58
N GLY A 78 -18.59 4.27 -2.86
CA GLY A 78 -17.69 4.00 -3.98
C GLY A 78 -16.63 5.09 -4.10
N TRP A 79 -15.46 4.69 -4.58
CA TRP A 79 -14.36 5.60 -4.89
C TRP A 79 -13.48 4.96 -5.97
N GLU A 80 -13.17 5.71 -7.01
CA GLU A 80 -12.28 5.28 -8.07
C GLU A 80 -11.06 6.21 -8.14
N ARG A 81 -9.90 5.60 -8.33
CA ARG A 81 -8.66 6.35 -8.53
C ARG A 81 -8.68 6.97 -9.92
N GLY A 82 -8.55 8.29 -9.98
CA GLY A 82 -8.28 8.98 -11.23
C GLY A 82 -6.79 9.01 -11.56
N ILE A 83 -6.46 9.68 -12.67
CA ILE A 83 -5.07 9.96 -13.02
C ILE A 83 -4.48 10.95 -12.01
N SER A 84 -3.22 10.75 -11.64
CA SER A 84 -2.47 11.66 -10.77
C SER A 84 -1.17 12.04 -11.48
N HIS A 85 -0.87 13.33 -11.51
CA HIS A 85 0.41 13.86 -11.98
C HIS A 85 1.06 14.63 -10.84
N ILE A 86 2.27 14.22 -10.47
CA ILE A 86 3.03 14.81 -9.38
C ILE A 86 4.41 15.14 -9.93
N ASP A 87 4.73 16.42 -9.98
CA ASP A 87 6.01 16.91 -10.47
C ASP A 87 6.68 17.80 -9.42
N MET A 88 7.97 17.56 -9.19
CA MET A 88 8.83 18.55 -8.57
C MET A 88 9.14 19.61 -9.63
N VAL A 89 8.82 20.87 -9.36
CA VAL A 89 9.02 21.97 -10.32
C VAL A 89 10.23 22.85 -9.99
N SER A 90 10.78 22.72 -8.78
CA SER A 90 11.96 23.43 -8.29
C SER A 90 12.68 22.56 -7.25
N PRO A 91 14.03 22.56 -7.18
CA PRO A 91 14.98 23.38 -7.94
C PRO A 91 15.18 22.94 -9.40
N ARG A 92 14.61 21.80 -9.79
CA ARG A 92 14.58 21.30 -11.17
C ARG A 92 13.27 20.60 -11.44
N VAL A 93 12.89 20.50 -12.71
CA VAL A 93 11.70 19.76 -13.11
C VAL A 93 12.00 18.26 -13.09
N ARG A 94 11.15 17.48 -12.41
CA ARG A 94 11.17 16.02 -12.42
C ARG A 94 9.78 15.48 -12.10
N THR A 95 9.30 14.58 -12.95
CA THR A 95 8.12 13.76 -12.63
C THR A 95 8.45 12.77 -11.54
N LEU A 96 7.60 12.72 -10.52
CA LEU A 96 7.75 11.85 -9.37
C LEU A 96 6.89 10.60 -9.54
N GLU A 97 7.45 9.46 -9.17
CA GLU A 97 6.68 8.23 -9.04
C GLU A 97 5.81 8.32 -7.78
N ALA A 98 4.51 8.45 -7.98
CA ALA A 98 3.57 8.64 -6.87
C ALA A 98 2.20 8.06 -7.20
N THR A 99 1.57 7.51 -6.16
CA THR A 99 0.20 7.01 -6.23
C THR A 99 -0.63 7.69 -5.15
N GLN A 100 -1.79 8.24 -5.54
CA GLN A 100 -2.72 8.79 -4.56
C GLN A 100 -3.15 7.68 -3.56
N LEU A 101 -3.56 7.99 -2.34
CA LEU A 101 -4.15 6.97 -1.46
C LEU A 101 -5.61 6.66 -1.86
N ALA A 102 -6.14 5.51 -1.42
CA ALA A 102 -7.55 5.18 -1.62
C ALA A 102 -8.46 6.12 -0.81
N TRP A 103 -9.64 6.45 -1.32
CA TRP A 103 -10.58 7.43 -0.74
C TRP A 103 -10.01 8.85 -0.54
N SER A 104 -8.84 9.13 -1.10
CA SER A 104 -8.23 10.45 -1.09
C SER A 104 -9.03 11.40 -1.98
N PRO A 105 -9.26 12.65 -1.55
CA PRO A 105 -9.84 13.69 -2.40
C PRO A 105 -8.92 14.00 -3.57
N GLY A 106 -9.47 14.08 -4.78
CA GLY A 106 -8.76 14.63 -5.94
C GLY A 106 -8.66 16.16 -5.88
N MET A 107 -7.88 16.74 -6.79
CA MET A 107 -7.78 18.18 -6.96
C MET A 107 -8.67 18.66 -8.10
N LYS A 108 -9.42 19.75 -7.90
CA LYS A 108 -10.19 20.38 -9.00
C LYS A 108 -9.31 21.16 -9.98
N LYS A 109 -8.19 21.69 -9.47
CA LYS A 109 -7.17 22.42 -10.22
C LYS A 109 -5.82 21.99 -9.68
N THR A 110 -4.81 21.94 -10.53
CA THR A 110 -3.43 21.70 -10.14
C THR A 110 -3.01 22.69 -9.06
N VAL A 111 -2.30 22.20 -8.04
CA VAL A 111 -1.75 23.01 -6.95
C VAL A 111 -0.24 22.90 -6.98
N THR A 112 0.43 24.04 -7.10
CA THR A 112 1.89 24.16 -6.89
C THR A 112 2.11 24.83 -5.54
N ALA A 113 2.86 24.18 -4.67
CA ALA A 113 3.09 24.63 -3.31
C ALA A 113 4.45 24.18 -2.79
N GLY A 114 4.95 24.86 -1.77
CA GLY A 114 6.15 24.43 -1.05
C GLY A 114 5.93 23.09 -0.36
N LEU A 115 7.02 22.37 -0.14
CA LEU A 115 7.06 21.10 0.58
C LEU A 115 7.75 21.32 1.94
N ILE A 116 7.20 20.73 3.00
CA ILE A 116 7.81 20.74 4.34
C ILE A 116 7.76 19.35 4.95
N ILE A 117 8.74 19.06 5.79
CA ILE A 117 8.83 17.80 6.53
C ILE A 117 8.24 18.02 7.93
N LEU A 118 7.53 17.02 8.45
CA LEU A 118 7.14 17.01 9.85
C LEU A 118 8.41 17.11 10.74
N PRO A 119 8.56 18.20 11.52
CA PRO A 119 9.77 18.43 12.30
C PRO A 119 9.81 17.48 13.49
N ASP A 120 11.02 17.32 14.01
CA ASP A 120 11.18 16.79 15.36
C ASP A 120 10.85 17.90 16.36
N ILE A 121 9.78 17.72 17.13
CA ILE A 121 9.28 18.69 18.10
C ILE A 121 9.18 18.04 19.48
N ALA A 122 9.37 18.85 20.52
CA ALA A 122 9.47 18.34 21.89
C ALA A 122 8.15 17.74 22.40
N ASP A 123 7.03 18.39 22.10
CA ASP A 123 5.72 18.03 22.64
C ASP A 123 4.55 18.55 21.79
N SER A 124 3.32 18.22 22.22
CA SER A 124 2.10 18.59 21.50
C SER A 124 1.83 20.10 21.49
N ILE A 125 2.40 20.86 22.43
CA ILE A 125 2.27 22.32 22.48
C ILE A 125 3.15 22.94 21.40
N ALA A 126 4.40 22.47 21.28
CA ALA A 126 5.31 22.84 20.21
C ALA A 126 4.72 22.47 18.83
N PHE A 127 4.12 21.29 18.70
CA PHE A 127 3.42 20.88 17.49
C PHE A 127 2.29 21.85 17.10
N LYS A 128 1.42 22.22 18.06
CA LYS A 128 0.33 23.18 17.80
C LYS A 128 0.85 24.54 17.34
N LYS A 129 1.96 25.02 17.89
CA LYS A 129 2.61 26.26 17.43
C LYS A 129 3.16 26.11 16.00
N TRP A 130 3.78 24.97 15.70
CA TRP A 130 4.33 24.70 14.37
C TRP A 130 3.26 24.54 13.28
N LEU A 131 2.05 24.07 13.62
CA LEU A 131 0.96 23.82 12.65
C LEU A 131 0.67 25.01 11.73
N HIS A 132 0.85 26.26 12.18
CA HIS A 132 0.64 27.43 11.32
C HIS A 132 1.56 27.45 10.08
N SER A 133 2.73 26.81 10.16
CA SER A 133 3.72 26.77 9.07
C SER A 133 3.31 25.93 7.86
N VAL A 134 2.30 25.06 8.02
CA VAL A 134 1.85 24.11 6.99
C VAL A 134 0.87 24.74 6.01
N LYS A 135 0.32 25.92 6.32
CA LYS A 135 -0.68 26.59 5.50
C LYS A 135 -0.17 26.78 4.07
N GLY A 136 -0.90 26.23 3.11
CA GLY A 136 -0.59 26.30 1.69
C GLY A 136 0.60 25.44 1.25
N LYS A 137 1.05 24.47 2.05
CA LYS A 137 2.19 23.59 1.75
C LYS A 137 1.81 22.12 1.74
N PHE A 138 2.55 21.32 0.97
CA PHE A 138 2.53 19.88 1.10
C PHE A 138 3.38 19.45 2.30
N VAL A 139 2.92 18.44 3.05
CA VAL A 139 3.60 18.00 4.27
C VAL A 139 4.01 16.54 4.18
N MET A 140 5.30 16.27 4.32
CA MET A 140 5.88 14.93 4.37
C MET A 140 5.79 14.35 5.78
N ILE A 141 5.14 13.18 5.93
CA ILE A 141 4.85 12.57 7.24
C ILE A 141 5.24 11.09 7.34
N SER A 142 6.25 10.67 6.59
CA SER A 142 6.90 9.35 6.74
C SER A 142 8.37 9.49 7.11
N MET A 143 8.89 8.47 7.79
CA MET A 143 10.32 8.31 8.00
C MET A 143 11.05 8.17 6.67
N MET A 144 12.14 8.91 6.47
CA MET A 144 13.06 8.65 5.35
C MET A 144 13.80 7.33 5.59
N GLN A 145 13.54 6.31 4.77
CA GLN A 145 14.24 5.03 4.91
C GLN A 145 15.75 5.20 4.66
N PRO A 146 16.62 4.52 5.42
CA PRO A 146 18.06 4.59 5.20
C PRO A 146 18.49 3.89 3.90
N THR A 147 17.66 3.00 3.37
CA THR A 147 17.89 2.26 2.13
C THR A 147 16.57 1.73 1.57
N GLY A 148 16.47 1.61 0.25
CA GLY A 148 15.38 0.89 -0.44
C GLY A 148 15.68 -0.59 -0.68
N ARG A 149 16.76 -1.12 -0.11
CA ARG A 149 17.16 -2.52 -0.28
C ARG A 149 16.50 -3.42 0.79
N PRO A 150 15.91 -4.55 0.38
CA PRO A 150 15.37 -5.55 1.31
C PRO A 150 16.48 -6.24 2.11
N ASP A 151 16.13 -6.81 3.26
CA ASP A 151 17.08 -7.43 4.18
C ASP A 151 17.81 -8.63 3.55
N TYR A 152 17.11 -9.45 2.74
CA TYR A 152 17.75 -10.57 2.05
C TYR A 152 18.90 -10.11 1.13
N ASN A 153 18.76 -8.93 0.51
CA ASN A 153 19.77 -8.39 -0.39
C ASN A 153 20.99 -7.88 0.39
N TRP A 154 20.79 -7.35 1.60
CA TRP A 154 21.90 -7.04 2.50
C TRP A 154 22.62 -8.28 3.01
N GLN A 155 21.89 -9.35 3.30
CA GLN A 155 22.47 -10.61 3.75
C GLN A 155 23.32 -11.28 2.65
N GLU A 156 22.87 -11.18 1.40
CA GLU A 156 23.54 -11.77 0.24
C GLU A 156 24.78 -10.98 -0.18
N PHE A 157 24.69 -9.65 -0.24
CA PHE A 157 25.74 -8.80 -0.85
C PHE A 157 26.51 -7.91 0.14
N GLY A 158 26.07 -7.82 1.40
CA GLY A 158 26.72 -7.05 2.45
C GLY A 158 27.61 -7.92 3.34
N THR A 159 28.49 -7.27 4.12
CA THR A 159 29.14 -7.96 5.25
C THR A 159 28.19 -8.03 6.44
N LYS A 160 28.38 -9.00 7.33
CA LYS A 160 27.58 -9.13 8.56
C LYS A 160 27.60 -7.86 9.39
N GLU A 161 28.77 -7.23 9.52
CA GLU A 161 28.97 -5.99 10.27
C GLU A 161 28.19 -4.83 9.64
N SER A 162 28.22 -4.71 8.30
CA SER A 162 27.48 -3.67 7.57
C SER A 162 25.97 -3.83 7.71
N PHE A 163 25.48 -5.07 7.67
CA PHE A 163 24.06 -5.38 7.81
C PHE A 163 23.56 -5.09 9.24
N GLU A 164 24.28 -5.52 10.27
CA GLU A 164 23.92 -5.22 11.65
C GLU A 164 23.98 -3.72 11.96
N LYS A 165 24.96 -2.99 11.41
CA LYS A 165 25.02 -1.53 11.51
C LYS A 165 23.80 -0.88 10.85
N MET A 166 23.43 -1.30 9.64
CA MET A 166 22.25 -0.80 8.93
C MET A 166 20.96 -1.08 9.71
N LYS A 167 20.77 -2.31 10.20
CA LYS A 167 19.62 -2.71 11.02
C LYS A 167 19.51 -1.86 12.29
N THR A 168 20.62 -1.67 12.99
CA THR A 168 20.66 -0.85 14.21
C THR A 168 20.29 0.60 13.91
N ALA A 169 20.85 1.18 12.84
CA ALA A 169 20.51 2.54 12.41
C ALA A 169 19.03 2.67 12.03
N ARG A 170 18.48 1.72 11.26
CA ARG A 170 17.07 1.68 10.87
C ARG A 170 16.15 1.56 12.08
N ALA A 171 16.48 0.71 13.06
CA ALA A 171 15.72 0.55 14.29
C ALA A 171 15.70 1.84 15.12
N ALA A 172 16.87 2.47 15.31
CA ALA A 172 16.97 3.76 15.99
C ALA A 172 16.14 4.85 15.29
N GLN A 173 16.19 4.91 13.96
CA GLN A 173 15.40 5.87 13.19
C GLN A 173 13.89 5.59 13.27
N THR A 174 13.50 4.32 13.31
CA THR A 174 12.09 3.90 13.46
C THR A 174 11.54 4.33 14.81
N GLU A 175 12.29 4.10 15.89
CA GLU A 175 11.88 4.56 17.23
C GLU A 175 11.88 6.10 17.32
N ALA A 176 12.85 6.78 16.74
CA ALA A 176 12.86 8.24 16.68
C ALA A 176 11.64 8.78 15.92
N TRP A 177 11.25 8.15 14.80
CA TRP A 177 10.07 8.55 14.03
C TRP A 177 8.77 8.30 14.80
N LYS A 178 8.66 7.15 15.47
CA LYS A 178 7.54 6.84 16.35
C LYS A 178 7.39 7.88 17.46
N ASN A 179 8.49 8.26 18.10
CA ASN A 179 8.52 9.32 19.11
C ASN A 179 8.14 10.68 18.52
N ARG A 180 8.62 11.01 17.31
CA ARG A 180 8.22 12.24 16.59
C ARG A 180 6.71 12.30 16.38
N ILE A 181 6.08 11.22 15.94
CA ILE A 181 4.62 11.15 15.81
C ILE A 181 3.95 11.29 17.18
N ALA A 182 4.43 10.57 18.20
CA ALA A 182 3.88 10.64 19.56
C ALA A 182 3.94 12.07 20.14
N ASN A 183 5.03 12.80 19.90
CA ASN A 183 5.20 14.18 20.36
C ASN A 183 4.19 15.14 19.72
N THR A 184 3.58 14.81 18.57
CA THR A 184 2.47 15.60 18.03
C THR A 184 1.19 15.49 18.88
N GLY A 185 1.09 14.47 19.74
CA GLY A 185 -0.13 14.08 20.44
C GLY A 185 -1.18 13.43 19.53
N LEU A 186 -0.81 13.04 18.31
CA LEU A 186 -1.68 12.44 17.30
C LEU A 186 -1.17 11.07 16.86
N THR A 187 -1.98 10.38 16.07
CA THR A 187 -1.65 9.09 15.46
C THR A 187 -1.42 9.27 13.96
N ALA A 188 -0.86 8.26 13.29
CA ALA A 188 -0.75 8.25 11.83
C ALA A 188 -2.09 8.49 11.11
N LYS A 189 -3.22 8.13 11.74
CA LYS A 189 -4.57 8.33 11.20
C LYS A 189 -5.11 9.74 11.42
N THR A 190 -4.79 10.36 12.57
CA THR A 190 -5.35 11.67 12.95
C THR A 190 -4.45 12.84 12.57
N LEU A 191 -3.14 12.61 12.37
CA LEU A 191 -2.19 13.62 11.93
C LEU A 191 -2.55 14.26 10.57
N PRO A 192 -2.86 13.50 9.50
CA PRO A 192 -3.26 14.10 8.21
C PRO A 192 -4.48 15.04 8.34
N LEU A 193 -5.44 14.70 9.20
CA LEU A 193 -6.63 15.52 9.45
C LEU A 193 -6.29 16.83 10.15
N ALA A 194 -5.33 16.81 11.08
CA ALA A 194 -4.87 18.03 11.75
C ALA A 194 -4.13 18.96 10.78
N LEU A 195 -3.29 18.39 9.91
CA LEU A 195 -2.58 19.13 8.86
C LEU A 195 -3.56 19.76 7.86
N GLU A 196 -4.57 19.01 7.42
CA GLU A 196 -5.65 19.52 6.57
C GLU A 196 -6.38 20.70 7.24
N LYS A 197 -6.75 20.57 8.52
CA LYS A 197 -7.42 21.64 9.28
C LYS A 197 -6.55 22.89 9.43
N ALA A 198 -5.23 22.72 9.55
CA ALA A 198 -4.27 23.81 9.59
C ALA A 198 -3.99 24.45 8.21
N GLY A 199 -4.59 23.93 7.14
CA GLY A 199 -4.55 24.49 5.80
C GLY A 199 -3.42 23.95 4.93
N ALA A 200 -2.90 22.75 5.21
CA ALA A 200 -1.99 22.06 4.30
C ALA A 200 -2.61 21.94 2.89
N ALA A 201 -1.80 22.08 1.84
CA ALA A 201 -2.22 21.86 0.45
C ALA A 201 -2.40 20.38 0.11
N GLY A 202 -1.72 19.50 0.85
CA GLY A 202 -1.79 18.05 0.71
C GLY A 202 -0.83 17.36 1.67
N VAL A 203 -0.95 16.04 1.77
CA VAL A 203 -0.11 15.19 2.62
C VAL A 203 0.66 14.22 1.75
N VAL A 204 1.95 14.07 2.04
CA VAL A 204 2.89 13.24 1.31
C VAL A 204 3.42 12.18 2.25
N ILE A 205 3.32 10.92 1.85
CA ILE A 205 3.82 9.78 2.60
C ILE A 205 4.74 8.93 1.73
N ASN A 206 5.46 8.03 2.36
CA ASN A 206 6.02 6.83 1.75
C ASN A 206 5.71 5.65 2.66
N ASN A 207 5.21 4.56 2.08
CA ASN A 207 4.87 3.33 2.78
C ASN A 207 5.57 2.12 2.15
N TRP A 208 6.90 2.21 2.11
CA TRP A 208 7.77 1.17 1.60
C TRP A 208 7.54 -0.20 2.24
N SER A 209 7.44 -1.22 1.38
CA SER A 209 7.12 -2.59 1.78
C SER A 209 8.34 -3.51 1.86
N ALA A 210 9.50 -2.95 2.19
CA ALA A 210 10.75 -3.70 2.37
C ALA A 210 11.14 -4.53 1.13
N GLY A 211 10.97 -3.97 -0.07
CA GLY A 211 11.37 -4.57 -1.34
C GLY A 211 11.74 -3.49 -2.37
N PHE A 212 12.39 -3.87 -3.47
CA PHE A 212 12.82 -2.90 -4.47
C PHE A 212 11.62 -2.20 -5.13
N GLY A 213 11.56 -0.87 -5.03
CA GLY A 213 10.54 -0.04 -5.70
C GLY A 213 9.10 -0.40 -5.35
N VAL A 214 8.84 -1.01 -4.19
CA VAL A 214 7.48 -1.44 -3.79
C VAL A 214 6.98 -0.67 -2.58
N ASP A 215 5.87 0.03 -2.79
CA ASP A 215 5.11 0.71 -1.75
C ASP A 215 3.71 0.09 -1.59
N LYS A 216 3.16 0.21 -0.38
CA LYS A 216 1.79 -0.22 -0.07
C LYS A 216 0.85 0.96 -0.05
N ILE A 217 -0.15 0.92 -0.93
CA ILE A 217 -1.16 1.98 -1.02
C ILE A 217 -2.39 1.61 -0.18
N PHE A 218 -2.64 2.39 0.88
CA PHE A 218 -3.81 2.26 1.75
C PHE A 218 -4.78 3.43 1.59
N GLY A 219 -5.74 3.54 2.53
CA GLY A 219 -6.73 4.61 2.55
C GLY A 219 -6.22 5.92 3.17
N ALA A 220 -6.62 7.04 2.57
CA ALA A 220 -6.41 8.37 3.10
C ALA A 220 -7.44 8.71 4.19
N SER A 221 -7.02 9.52 5.16
CA SER A 221 -7.93 10.07 6.17
C SER A 221 -8.46 11.46 5.81
N THR A 222 -7.73 12.23 4.99
CA THR A 222 -8.08 13.59 4.55
C THR A 222 -9.42 13.64 3.81
N LYS A 223 -10.09 14.79 3.84
CA LYS A 223 -11.45 14.98 3.28
C LYS A 223 -11.53 16.02 2.18
N LYS A 224 -10.57 16.95 2.14
CA LYS A 224 -10.51 18.08 1.20
C LYS A 224 -9.22 18.14 0.40
N VAL A 225 -8.11 17.67 0.98
CA VAL A 225 -6.79 17.74 0.35
C VAL A 225 -6.28 16.34 0.02
N PRO A 226 -5.53 16.16 -1.07
CA PRO A 226 -5.03 14.84 -1.42
C PRO A 226 -3.99 14.38 -0.41
N THR A 227 -4.03 13.08 -0.13
CA THR A 227 -2.90 12.33 0.40
C THR A 227 -2.32 11.48 -0.72
N ILE A 228 -1.01 11.56 -0.93
CA ILE A 228 -0.25 10.80 -1.93
C ILE A 228 0.87 10.01 -1.25
N ASP A 229 1.15 8.83 -1.79
CA ASP A 229 2.33 8.03 -1.51
C ASP A 229 3.34 8.25 -2.64
N ILE A 230 4.58 8.56 -2.30
CA ILE A 230 5.69 8.75 -3.25
C ILE A 230 6.68 7.61 -3.07
N ALA A 231 7.17 7.07 -4.19
CA ALA A 231 8.20 6.04 -4.23
C ALA A 231 9.39 6.38 -3.35
N LEU A 232 9.97 5.38 -2.69
CA LEU A 232 11.03 5.56 -1.69
C LEU A 232 12.18 6.44 -2.19
N GLU A 233 12.63 6.24 -3.43
CA GLU A 233 13.74 6.96 -4.04
C GLU A 233 13.43 8.45 -4.21
N ASP A 234 12.26 8.78 -4.75
CA ASP A 234 11.81 10.15 -4.93
C ASP A 234 11.45 10.80 -3.58
N TYR A 235 10.86 10.05 -2.64
CA TYR A 235 10.59 10.52 -1.29
C TYR A 235 11.89 10.88 -0.56
N GLY A 236 12.92 10.02 -0.65
CA GLY A 236 14.23 10.27 -0.09
C GLY A 236 14.96 11.45 -0.74
N MET A 237 14.75 11.68 -2.04
CA MET A 237 15.24 12.88 -2.73
C MET A 237 14.56 14.15 -2.20
N LEU A 238 13.23 14.13 -2.04
CA LEU A 238 12.47 15.27 -1.54
C LEU A 238 12.74 15.62 -0.06
N TYR A 239 13.19 14.63 0.71
CA TYR A 239 13.44 14.78 2.14
C TYR A 239 14.75 15.54 2.44
N ARG A 240 15.64 15.74 1.45
CA ARG A 240 17.00 16.26 1.63
C ARG A 240 17.17 17.68 1.13
#